data_AF-A0A966Y2Z1-F1
#
_entry.id   AF-A0A966Y2Z1-F1
#
_cell.length_a   1.000
_cell.length_b   1.000
_cell.length_c   1.000
_cell.angle_alpha   90.00
_cell.angle_beta   90.00
_cell.angle_gamma   90.00
#
_symmetry.space_group_name_H-M   'P 1'
#
loop_
_entity.id
_entity.type
_entity.pdbx_description
1 polymer ?
#
loop_
_entity_poly.entity_id
_entity_poly.type
_entity_poly.pdbx_seq_one_letter_code
_entity_poly.pdbx_strand_id
1 'polypeptide(L)'
;MESYHVLATHPQALAYLGDANSQYDIWGDHVSRQLNTQAVASPHLGEVSQQVIADAMLMDLGHAGEGNMLKVPDGMTARQVIAKGVQDSIGPALGTDLSHLSISETLDTIEYFLFPNFHPWANITVPLVYRFRPNGNDPDSSIMDILILRPCPKDGPRPEPAPLHILRDDEMFSDAPELGGLGPVFDQDTSNLERLQIGLKAARKPGITLGNYQEARVRHIHQTLDKYLVG
;
A
#
# COMPACT_ATOMS: atom_id res chain seq x y z
N MET A 1 3.10 6.59 1.13
CA MET A 1 3.81 7.90 1.17
C MET A 1 5.33 7.70 1.25
N GLU A 2 5.79 6.85 2.16
CA GLU A 2 7.17 6.32 2.19
C GLU A 2 7.14 4.83 2.58
N SER A 3 8.22 4.09 2.32
CA SER A 3 8.36 2.66 2.70
C SER A 3 9.49 2.40 3.68
N TYR A 4 10.12 3.45 4.20
CA TYR A 4 11.21 3.35 5.17
C TYR A 4 10.75 2.73 6.49
N HIS A 5 9.50 2.97 6.90
CA HIS A 5 8.97 2.42 8.15
C HIS A 5 8.77 0.89 8.11
N VAL A 6 8.72 0.26 6.92
CA VAL A 6 8.38 -1.16 6.75
C VAL A 6 9.27 -2.05 7.63
N LEU A 7 10.58 -1.76 7.67
CA LEU A 7 11.55 -2.50 8.50
C LEU A 7 11.15 -2.59 9.98
N ALA A 8 10.54 -1.54 10.51
CA ALA A 8 10.16 -1.46 11.92
C ALA A 8 8.70 -1.86 12.18
N THR A 9 7.79 -1.46 11.30
CA THR A 9 6.34 -1.61 11.50
C THR A 9 5.80 -2.91 10.92
N HIS A 10 6.27 -3.32 9.75
CA HIS A 10 5.77 -4.47 8.99
C HIS A 10 6.88 -5.51 8.75
N PRO A 11 7.59 -5.99 9.80
CA PRO A 11 8.74 -6.88 9.62
C PRO A 11 8.38 -8.19 8.91
N GLN A 12 7.12 -8.63 8.99
CA GLN A 12 6.59 -9.78 8.25
C GLN A 12 6.66 -9.60 6.74
N ALA A 13 6.54 -8.36 6.24
CA ALA A 13 6.55 -8.07 4.81
C ALA A 13 7.96 -8.13 4.20
N LEU A 14 9.02 -8.06 5.01
CA LEU A 14 10.41 -8.05 4.52
C LEU A 14 10.78 -9.28 3.69
N ALA A 15 10.10 -10.41 3.90
CA ALA A 15 10.33 -11.63 3.13
C ALA A 15 9.88 -11.52 1.67
N TYR A 16 8.98 -10.59 1.33
CA TYR A 16 8.39 -10.48 0.00
C TYR A 16 8.22 -9.05 -0.54
N LEU A 17 8.56 -8.02 0.24
CA LEU A 17 8.48 -6.62 -0.15
C LEU A 17 9.87 -5.98 -0.32
N GLY A 18 10.10 -5.40 -1.49
CA GLY A 18 11.22 -4.50 -1.76
C GLY A 18 10.98 -3.12 -1.13
N ASP A 19 11.28 -2.99 0.15
CA ASP A 19 11.10 -1.78 0.96
C ASP A 19 12.26 -0.78 0.78
N ALA A 20 13.51 -1.21 0.99
CA ALA A 20 14.67 -0.33 0.96
C ALA A 20 14.98 0.20 -0.44
N ASN A 21 14.58 -0.55 -1.48
CA ASN A 21 14.77 -0.24 -2.90
C ASN A 21 13.53 0.38 -3.56
N SER A 22 12.62 0.94 -2.75
CA SER A 22 11.46 1.72 -3.24
C SER A 22 11.87 2.80 -4.24
N GLN A 23 11.08 2.96 -5.29
CA GLN A 23 11.23 4.07 -6.23
C GLN A 23 10.28 5.20 -5.87
N TYR A 24 10.77 6.44 -5.96
CA TYR A 24 9.98 7.65 -5.75
C TYR A 24 10.10 8.56 -6.97
N ASP A 25 8.96 8.91 -7.55
CA ASP A 25 8.87 9.81 -8.70
C ASP A 25 8.04 11.05 -8.32
N ILE A 26 8.48 12.23 -8.76
CA ILE A 26 7.81 13.50 -8.46
C ILE A 26 7.62 14.25 -9.79
N TRP A 27 6.38 14.65 -10.07
CA TRP A 27 6.02 15.40 -11.27
C TRP A 27 5.28 16.68 -10.91
N GLY A 28 5.96 17.82 -11.10
CA GLY A 28 5.42 19.12 -10.75
C GLY A 28 5.04 19.20 -9.26
N ASP A 29 4.00 19.99 -8.96
CA ASP A 29 3.60 20.26 -7.59
C ASP A 29 2.56 19.27 -7.05
N HIS A 30 1.78 18.65 -7.93
CA HIS A 30 0.55 17.96 -7.53
C HIS A 30 0.59 16.45 -7.63
N VAL A 31 1.63 15.87 -8.23
CA VAL A 31 1.68 14.44 -8.48
C VAL A 31 3.02 13.86 -8.02
N SER A 32 2.96 12.82 -7.21
CA SER A 32 4.10 11.95 -6.95
C SER A 32 3.68 10.49 -6.93
N ARG A 33 4.65 9.57 -7.05
CA ARG A 33 4.42 8.13 -7.02
C ARG A 33 5.47 7.44 -6.17
N GLN A 34 5.05 6.43 -5.44
CA GLN A 34 5.90 5.41 -4.83
C GLN A 34 5.62 4.07 -5.51
N LEU A 35 6.68 3.33 -5.78
CA LEU A 35 6.60 1.97 -6.29
C LEU A 35 7.43 1.05 -5.40
N ASN A 36 6.80 -0.03 -4.93
CA ASN A 36 7.48 -1.13 -4.27
C ASN A 36 7.34 -2.41 -5.08
N THR A 37 8.47 -3.08 -5.25
CA THR A 37 8.52 -4.39 -5.90
C THR A 37 7.99 -5.45 -4.94
N GLN A 38 7.00 -6.23 -5.37
CA GLN A 38 6.42 -7.34 -4.59
C GLN A 38 7.09 -8.69 -4.94
N ALA A 39 6.83 -9.74 -4.17
CA ALA A 39 7.46 -11.06 -4.35
C ALA A 39 9.00 -11.00 -4.53
N VAL A 40 9.67 -10.11 -3.79
CA VAL A 40 11.13 -10.04 -3.65
C VAL A 40 11.48 -9.78 -2.21
N ALA A 41 12.52 -10.43 -1.69
CA ALA A 41 12.96 -10.13 -0.34
C ALA A 41 13.54 -8.72 -0.24
N SER A 42 13.31 -8.09 0.90
CA SER A 42 13.97 -6.86 1.32
C SER A 42 15.49 -7.02 1.24
N PRO A 43 16.23 -6.01 0.75
CA PRO A 43 17.69 -5.99 0.82
C PRO A 43 18.26 -6.18 2.23
N HIS A 44 17.46 -5.94 3.28
CA HIS A 44 17.85 -6.15 4.68
C HIS A 44 17.98 -7.63 5.08
N LEU A 45 17.34 -8.56 4.36
CA LEU A 45 17.38 -9.99 4.67
C LEU A 45 18.53 -10.74 3.96
N GLY A 46 19.22 -10.11 3.00
CA GLY A 46 20.20 -10.78 2.15
C GLY A 46 19.55 -11.74 1.16
N GLU A 47 20.21 -12.88 0.90
CA GLU A 47 19.69 -13.87 -0.05
C GLU A 47 18.58 -14.72 0.57
N VAL A 48 17.39 -14.68 -0.04
CA VAL A 48 16.23 -15.50 0.34
C VAL A 48 15.82 -16.35 -0.86
N SER A 49 15.50 -17.62 -0.62
CA SER A 49 15.10 -18.52 -1.70
C SER A 49 13.75 -18.11 -2.32
N GLN A 50 13.58 -18.34 -3.61
CA GLN A 50 12.35 -17.97 -4.32
C GLN A 50 11.11 -18.66 -3.74
N GLN A 51 11.25 -19.90 -3.26
CA GLN A 51 10.15 -20.60 -2.60
C GLN A 51 9.74 -19.93 -1.29
N VAL A 52 10.71 -19.52 -0.46
CA VAL A 52 10.41 -18.82 0.81
C VAL A 52 9.74 -17.47 0.56
N ILE A 53 10.20 -16.72 -0.45
CA ILE A 53 9.56 -15.47 -0.85
C ILE A 53 8.09 -15.71 -1.25
N ALA A 54 7.83 -16.74 -2.04
CA ALA A 54 6.49 -17.05 -2.50
C ALA A 54 5.57 -17.50 -1.35
N ASP A 55 6.06 -18.39 -0.48
CA ASP A 55 5.31 -18.91 0.66
C ASP A 55 4.96 -17.76 1.64
N ALA A 56 5.91 -16.86 1.91
CA ALA A 56 5.69 -15.72 2.79
C ALA A 56 4.62 -14.76 2.26
N MET A 57 4.68 -14.41 0.97
CA MET A 57 3.68 -13.53 0.34
C MET A 57 2.28 -14.16 0.38
N LEU A 58 2.16 -15.45 0.02
CA LEU A 58 0.87 -16.14 0.01
C LEU A 58 0.29 -16.31 1.41
N MET A 59 1.14 -16.48 2.42
CA MET A 59 0.72 -16.52 3.82
C MET A 59 0.11 -15.19 4.27
N ASP A 60 0.79 -14.08 3.99
CA ASP A 60 0.35 -12.74 4.43
C ASP A 60 -0.90 -12.27 3.69
N LEU A 61 -1.05 -12.65 2.40
CA LEU A 61 -2.27 -12.40 1.62
C LEU A 61 -3.45 -13.32 1.97
N GLY A 62 -3.32 -14.20 2.97
CA GLY A 62 -4.39 -15.08 3.42
C GLY A 62 -4.70 -16.26 2.48
N HIS A 63 -3.79 -16.57 1.55
CA HIS A 63 -3.92 -17.70 0.61
C HIS A 63 -3.33 -19.02 1.13
N ALA A 64 -2.75 -19.04 2.34
CA ALA A 64 -2.11 -20.23 2.92
C ALA A 64 -3.08 -21.33 3.44
N GLY A 65 -4.38 -21.25 3.13
CA GLY A 65 -5.42 -22.11 3.72
C GLY A 65 -5.75 -23.43 2.99
N GLU A 66 -5.40 -23.60 1.72
CA GLU A 66 -5.94 -24.73 0.92
C GLU A 66 -4.88 -25.48 0.13
N GLY A 67 -4.07 -26.29 0.81
CA GLY A 67 -3.48 -27.54 0.29
C GLY A 67 -2.57 -27.51 -0.95
N ASN A 68 -2.37 -26.37 -1.59
CA ASN A 68 -1.61 -26.23 -2.82
C ASN A 68 -0.60 -25.08 -2.64
N MET A 69 0.45 -25.34 -1.84
CA MET A 69 1.57 -24.40 -1.76
C MET A 69 2.17 -24.27 -3.16
N LEU A 70 2.06 -23.08 -3.74
CA LEU A 70 2.61 -22.73 -5.04
C LEU A 70 4.09 -23.13 -5.06
N LYS A 71 4.47 -24.09 -5.92
CA LYS A 71 5.86 -24.47 -6.09
C LYS A 71 6.52 -23.55 -7.11
N VAL A 72 7.63 -22.94 -6.73
CA VAL A 72 8.47 -22.18 -7.64
C VAL A 72 9.43 -23.15 -8.36
N PRO A 73 9.30 -23.36 -9.68
CA PRO A 73 10.18 -24.27 -10.41
C PRO A 73 11.63 -23.79 -10.44
N ASP A 74 12.56 -24.73 -10.61
CA ASP A 74 13.98 -24.42 -10.77
C ASP A 74 14.20 -23.44 -11.93
N GLY A 75 14.98 -22.39 -11.68
CA GLY A 75 15.27 -21.34 -12.66
C GLY A 75 14.17 -20.28 -12.83
N MET A 76 13.03 -20.40 -12.15
CA MET A 76 11.99 -19.38 -12.10
C MET A 76 12.08 -18.52 -10.83
N THR A 77 11.56 -17.31 -10.90
CA THR A 77 11.44 -16.40 -9.75
C THR A 77 10.04 -16.45 -9.15
N ALA A 78 9.93 -16.14 -7.85
CA ALA A 78 8.65 -16.02 -7.14
C ALA A 78 7.71 -15.04 -7.87
N ARG A 79 8.23 -13.88 -8.30
CA ARG A 79 7.50 -12.88 -9.08
C ARG A 79 6.85 -13.47 -10.32
N GLN A 80 7.59 -14.24 -11.12
CA GLN A 80 7.07 -14.82 -12.36
C GLN A 80 5.93 -15.81 -12.09
N VAL A 81 6.11 -16.66 -11.09
CA VAL A 81 5.13 -17.71 -10.79
C VAL A 81 3.86 -17.11 -10.16
N ILE A 82 3.99 -16.17 -9.22
CA ILE A 82 2.85 -15.52 -8.56
C ILE A 82 2.09 -14.64 -9.54
N ALA A 83 2.77 -13.83 -10.38
CA ALA A 83 2.10 -12.99 -11.37
C ALA A 83 1.26 -13.83 -12.32
N LYS A 84 1.81 -14.94 -12.81
CA LYS A 84 1.06 -15.87 -13.66
C LYS A 84 -0.15 -16.45 -12.94
N GLY A 85 0.00 -16.89 -11.69
CA GLY A 85 -1.11 -17.41 -10.87
C GLY A 85 -2.22 -16.37 -10.65
N VAL A 86 -1.85 -15.11 -10.40
CA VAL A 86 -2.78 -13.99 -10.29
C VAL A 86 -3.52 -13.75 -11.61
N GLN A 87 -2.81 -13.68 -12.74
CA GLN A 87 -3.42 -13.46 -14.05
C GLN A 87 -4.38 -14.60 -14.43
N ASP A 88 -3.97 -15.85 -14.20
CA ASP A 88 -4.76 -17.05 -14.53
C ASP A 88 -6.01 -17.20 -13.63
N SER A 89 -5.99 -16.65 -12.40
CA SER A 89 -7.12 -16.78 -11.45
C SER A 89 -8.05 -15.56 -11.42
N ILE A 90 -7.50 -14.34 -11.34
CA ILE A 90 -8.28 -13.11 -11.18
C ILE A 90 -8.87 -12.65 -12.51
N GLY A 91 -8.16 -12.83 -13.63
CA GLY A 91 -8.66 -12.43 -14.96
C GLY A 91 -10.04 -13.03 -15.26
N PRO A 92 -10.21 -14.37 -15.18
CA PRO A 92 -11.50 -15.01 -15.34
C PRO A 92 -12.56 -14.54 -14.34
N ALA A 93 -12.19 -14.35 -13.07
CA ALA A 93 -13.11 -13.88 -12.03
C ALA A 93 -13.63 -12.45 -12.30
N LEU A 94 -12.82 -11.61 -12.94
CA LEU A 94 -13.17 -10.26 -13.37
C LEU A 94 -13.74 -10.19 -14.79
N GLY A 95 -13.80 -11.32 -15.52
CA GLY A 95 -14.24 -11.36 -16.91
C GLY A 95 -13.33 -10.56 -17.87
N THR A 96 -12.03 -10.44 -17.53
CA THR A 96 -11.06 -9.66 -18.30
C THR A 96 -9.78 -10.44 -18.56
N ASP A 97 -9.16 -10.23 -19.71
CA ASP A 97 -7.87 -10.82 -20.02
C ASP A 97 -6.75 -9.98 -19.38
N LEU A 98 -5.98 -10.58 -18.48
CA LEU A 98 -4.84 -9.95 -17.80
C LEU A 98 -3.49 -10.41 -18.35
N SER A 99 -3.46 -11.31 -19.35
CA SER A 99 -2.21 -11.88 -19.87
C SER A 99 -1.28 -10.87 -20.54
N HIS A 100 -1.83 -9.70 -20.93
CA HIS A 100 -1.09 -8.59 -21.51
C HIS A 100 -0.38 -7.73 -20.46
N LEU A 101 -0.73 -7.85 -19.18
CA LEU A 101 -0.12 -7.05 -18.11
C LEU A 101 1.30 -7.55 -17.82
N SER A 102 2.19 -6.60 -17.57
CA SER A 102 3.51 -6.92 -17.03
C SER A 102 3.41 -7.48 -15.61
N ILE A 103 4.48 -8.15 -15.16
CA ILE A 103 4.61 -8.61 -13.76
C ILE A 103 4.44 -7.43 -12.79
N SER A 104 4.99 -6.26 -13.14
CA SER A 104 4.87 -5.07 -12.29
C SER A 104 3.45 -4.55 -12.20
N GLU A 105 2.73 -4.45 -13.31
CA GLU A 105 1.30 -4.06 -13.28
C GLU A 105 0.41 -5.09 -12.58
N THR A 106 0.85 -6.35 -12.54
CA THR A 106 0.11 -7.44 -11.89
C THR A 106 0.33 -7.46 -10.38
N LEU A 107 1.57 -7.24 -9.92
CA LEU A 107 1.95 -7.48 -8.54
C LEU A 107 2.35 -6.23 -7.76
N ASP A 108 3.10 -5.31 -8.37
CA ASP A 108 3.78 -4.25 -7.63
C ASP A 108 2.77 -3.28 -7.01
N THR A 109 3.14 -2.71 -5.86
CA THR A 109 2.33 -1.68 -5.22
C THR A 109 2.76 -0.33 -5.76
N ILE A 110 1.89 0.27 -6.56
CA ILE A 110 2.12 1.54 -7.24
C ILE A 110 1.15 2.57 -6.64
N GLU A 111 1.62 3.31 -5.64
CA GLU A 111 0.83 4.34 -4.96
C GLU A 111 1.11 5.69 -5.59
N TYR A 112 0.07 6.33 -6.14
CA TYR A 112 0.14 7.74 -6.50
C TYR A 112 -0.32 8.60 -5.33
N PHE A 113 0.22 9.82 -5.25
CA PHE A 113 -0.35 10.90 -4.46
C PHE A 113 -0.73 12.03 -5.40
N LEU A 114 -2.01 12.39 -5.36
CA LEU A 114 -2.57 13.55 -6.02
C LEU A 114 -2.91 14.59 -4.94
N PHE A 115 -2.14 15.67 -4.91
CA PHE A 115 -2.34 16.77 -3.97
C PHE A 115 -3.76 17.34 -4.11
N PRO A 116 -4.47 17.62 -3.01
CA PRO A 116 -3.95 17.69 -1.64
C PRO A 116 -3.99 16.40 -0.83
N ASN A 117 -4.80 15.41 -1.21
CA ASN A 117 -5.13 14.34 -0.26
C ASN A 117 -5.61 13.01 -0.85
N PHE A 118 -5.45 12.78 -2.15
CA PHE A 118 -5.97 11.59 -2.82
C PHE A 118 -4.85 10.62 -3.18
N HIS A 119 -4.97 9.36 -2.77
CA HIS A 119 -3.90 8.37 -2.90
C HIS A 119 -4.41 7.10 -3.60
N PRO A 120 -4.51 7.07 -4.93
CA PRO A 120 -4.94 5.88 -5.63
C PRO A 120 -3.78 4.88 -5.81
N TRP A 121 -4.04 3.61 -5.51
CA TRP A 121 -3.11 2.52 -5.78
C TRP A 121 -3.46 1.86 -7.10
N ALA A 122 -2.53 1.87 -8.04
CA ALA A 122 -2.69 1.23 -9.33
C ALA A 122 -2.35 -0.26 -9.20
N ASN A 123 -3.31 -1.04 -8.71
CA ASN A 123 -3.19 -2.49 -8.56
C ASN A 123 -4.55 -3.17 -8.70
N ILE A 124 -4.60 -4.30 -9.41
CA ILE A 124 -5.86 -5.02 -9.68
C ILE A 124 -6.24 -6.01 -8.57
N THR A 125 -5.26 -6.52 -7.82
CA THR A 125 -5.47 -7.48 -6.72
C THR A 125 -5.89 -6.76 -5.45
N VAL A 126 -5.31 -5.59 -5.20
CA VAL A 126 -5.63 -4.72 -4.06
C VAL A 126 -5.90 -3.30 -4.57
N PRO A 127 -7.11 -3.02 -5.13
CA PRO A 127 -7.44 -1.74 -5.76
C PRO A 127 -7.81 -0.68 -4.72
N LEU A 128 -6.83 -0.33 -3.90
CA LEU A 128 -6.98 0.49 -2.72
C LEU A 128 -6.86 1.98 -3.05
N VAL A 129 -7.66 2.79 -2.38
CA VAL A 129 -7.57 4.24 -2.49
C VAL A 129 -7.72 4.85 -1.10
N TYR A 130 -6.80 5.74 -0.75
CA TYR A 130 -6.92 6.55 0.47
C TYR A 130 -7.34 7.98 0.16
N ARG A 131 -8.13 8.55 1.06
CA ARG A 131 -8.35 9.99 1.10
C ARG A 131 -8.28 10.50 2.54
N PHE A 132 -7.35 11.40 2.81
CA PHE A 132 -7.19 12.01 4.13
C PHE A 132 -7.84 13.40 4.17
N ARG A 133 -8.82 13.62 5.03
CA ARG A 133 -9.57 14.88 5.09
C ARG A 133 -9.37 15.55 6.44
N PRO A 134 -9.28 16.88 6.50
CA PRO A 134 -9.40 17.60 7.78
C PRO A 134 -10.70 17.24 8.49
N ASN A 135 -10.65 17.08 9.81
CA ASN A 135 -11.84 16.94 10.63
C ASN A 135 -12.29 18.33 11.12
N GLY A 136 -12.95 19.08 10.24
CA GLY A 136 -13.24 20.49 10.49
C GLY A 136 -11.95 21.32 10.59
N ASN A 137 -11.82 22.11 11.65
CA ASN A 137 -10.63 22.94 11.93
C ASN A 137 -9.75 22.34 13.03
N ASP A 138 -9.95 21.08 13.41
CA ASP A 138 -9.12 20.42 14.41
C ASP A 138 -7.79 19.97 13.78
N PRO A 139 -6.64 20.54 14.17
CA PRO A 139 -5.34 20.13 13.65
C PRO A 139 -4.87 18.78 14.21
N ASP A 140 -5.57 18.23 15.20
CA ASP A 140 -5.21 16.99 15.89
C ASP A 140 -5.99 15.77 15.41
N SER A 141 -6.91 15.93 14.47
CA SER A 141 -7.66 14.82 13.89
C SER A 141 -7.86 14.94 12.38
N SER A 142 -8.02 13.79 11.73
CA SER A 142 -8.30 13.68 10.31
C SER A 142 -9.24 12.50 10.05
N ILE A 143 -9.98 12.56 8.95
CA ILE A 143 -10.83 11.46 8.50
C ILE A 143 -10.12 10.74 7.36
N MET A 144 -9.79 9.47 7.58
CA MET A 144 -9.23 8.58 6.56
C MET A 144 -10.36 7.79 5.89
N ASP A 145 -10.66 8.10 4.63
CA ASP A 145 -11.52 7.25 3.82
C ASP A 145 -10.67 6.14 3.18
N ILE A 146 -11.11 4.89 3.36
CA ILE A 146 -10.56 3.71 2.67
C ILE A 146 -11.58 3.26 1.63
N LEU A 147 -11.19 3.25 0.36
CA LEU A 147 -12.04 2.77 -0.73
C LEU A 147 -11.37 1.57 -1.41
N ILE A 148 -12.16 0.53 -1.65
CA ILE A 148 -11.76 -0.65 -2.44
C ILE A 148 -12.50 -0.58 -3.78
N LEU A 149 -11.81 -0.15 -4.84
CA LEU A 149 -12.40 0.16 -6.14
C LEU A 149 -12.17 -0.96 -7.16
N ARG A 150 -12.96 -2.02 -7.06
CA ARG A 150 -12.89 -3.12 -8.03
C ARG A 150 -13.43 -2.70 -9.41
N PRO A 151 -12.91 -3.29 -10.51
CA PRO A 151 -13.46 -3.10 -11.83
C PRO A 151 -14.96 -3.42 -11.88
N CYS A 152 -15.72 -2.64 -12.66
CA CYS A 152 -17.10 -3.01 -12.97
C CYS A 152 -17.11 -4.23 -13.88
N PRO A 153 -18.15 -5.11 -13.77
CA PRO A 153 -18.37 -6.16 -14.76
C PRO A 153 -18.39 -5.58 -16.17
N LYS A 154 -17.77 -6.27 -17.12
CA LYS A 154 -17.77 -5.86 -18.53
C LYS A 154 -19.18 -5.87 -19.12
N ASP A 155 -19.97 -6.87 -18.73
CA ASP A 155 -21.36 -7.07 -19.14
C ASP A 155 -22.26 -7.10 -17.89
N GLY A 156 -23.50 -6.60 -18.05
CA GLY A 156 -24.48 -6.52 -16.96
C GLY A 156 -24.50 -5.18 -16.22
N PRO A 157 -25.38 -5.04 -15.21
CA PRO A 157 -25.51 -3.80 -14.47
C PRO A 157 -24.30 -3.56 -13.54
N ARG A 158 -23.89 -2.30 -13.43
CA ARG A 158 -22.92 -1.88 -12.42
C ARG A 158 -23.46 -2.19 -11.02
N PRO A 159 -22.68 -2.86 -10.14
CA PRO A 159 -23.09 -3.09 -8.77
C PRO A 159 -23.35 -1.78 -8.03
N GLU A 160 -24.34 -1.79 -7.14
CA GLU A 160 -24.54 -0.71 -6.19
C GLU A 160 -23.29 -0.53 -5.30
N PRO A 161 -22.97 0.69 -4.86
CA PRO A 161 -21.87 0.91 -3.94
C PRO A 161 -22.07 0.13 -2.64
N ALA A 162 -20.97 -0.35 -2.06
CA ALA A 162 -21.00 -0.98 -0.75
C ALA A 162 -21.56 0.01 0.30
N PRO A 163 -22.28 -0.47 1.32
CA PRO A 163 -22.68 0.37 2.45
C PRO A 163 -21.46 1.03 3.10
N LEU A 164 -21.61 2.30 3.49
CA LEU A 164 -20.58 2.98 4.25
C LEU A 164 -20.49 2.38 5.65
N HIS A 165 -19.31 1.92 6.02
CA HIS A 165 -18.96 1.55 7.39
C HIS A 165 -18.09 2.67 7.97
N ILE A 166 -18.53 3.25 9.09
CA ILE A 166 -17.77 4.26 9.84
C ILE A 166 -17.28 3.60 11.12
N LEU A 167 -15.97 3.50 11.27
CA LEU A 167 -15.33 3.09 12.51
C LEU A 167 -15.27 4.27 13.47
N ARG A 168 -15.52 4.00 14.76
CA ARG A 168 -15.29 4.95 15.85
C ARG A 168 -13.81 5.00 16.22
N ASP A 169 -13.42 6.05 16.95
CA ASP A 169 -12.05 6.23 17.42
C ASP A 169 -11.55 5.10 18.35
N ASP A 170 -12.46 4.35 18.97
CA ASP A 170 -12.17 3.22 19.85
C ASP A 170 -12.19 1.85 19.16
N GLU A 171 -12.46 1.81 17.85
CA GLU A 171 -12.49 0.60 17.03
C GLU A 171 -11.20 0.44 16.22
N MET A 172 -10.81 -0.81 15.99
CA MET A 172 -9.67 -1.15 15.16
C MET A 172 -10.09 -1.29 13.69
N PHE A 173 -9.16 -1.08 12.76
CA PHE A 173 -9.40 -1.43 11.35
C PHE A 173 -9.61 -2.93 11.17
N SER A 174 -8.99 -3.76 12.03
CA SER A 174 -9.27 -5.20 12.07
C SER A 174 -10.72 -5.56 12.46
N ASP A 175 -11.47 -4.65 13.08
CA ASP A 175 -12.90 -4.87 13.39
C ASP A 175 -13.80 -4.70 12.14
N ALA A 176 -13.27 -4.14 11.04
CA ALA A 176 -13.95 -4.04 9.75
C ALA A 176 -13.64 -5.28 8.88
N PRO A 177 -14.53 -6.31 8.85
CA PRO A 177 -14.26 -7.57 8.15
C PRO A 177 -14.02 -7.40 6.65
N GLU A 178 -14.58 -6.35 6.04
CA GLU A 178 -14.39 -6.03 4.62
C GLU A 178 -12.95 -5.65 4.25
N LEU A 179 -12.11 -5.27 5.23
CA LEU A 179 -10.69 -4.98 5.01
C LEU A 179 -9.83 -6.25 4.98
N GLY A 180 -10.34 -7.37 5.50
CA GLY A 180 -9.62 -8.65 5.53
C GLY A 180 -8.21 -8.51 6.10
N GLY A 181 -7.21 -9.03 5.40
CA GLY A 181 -5.79 -8.95 5.80
C GLY A 181 -5.22 -7.53 5.88
N LEU A 182 -5.89 -6.51 5.32
CA LEU A 182 -5.44 -5.12 5.41
C LEU A 182 -5.75 -4.49 6.78
N GLY A 183 -6.76 -4.98 7.50
CA GLY A 183 -7.15 -4.44 8.82
C GLY A 183 -5.97 -4.39 9.80
N PRO A 184 -5.29 -5.51 10.05
CA PRO A 184 -4.13 -5.54 10.95
C PRO A 184 -2.95 -4.67 10.48
N VAL A 185 -2.79 -4.47 9.17
CA VAL A 185 -1.75 -3.60 8.60
C VAL A 185 -2.05 -2.14 8.95
N PHE A 186 -3.30 -1.71 8.79
CA PHE A 186 -3.71 -0.35 9.18
C PHE A 186 -3.59 -0.12 10.68
N ASP A 187 -3.92 -1.11 11.51
CA ASP A 187 -3.75 -0.99 12.96
C ASP A 187 -2.28 -0.79 13.37
N GLN A 188 -1.35 -1.46 12.67
CA GLN A 188 0.09 -1.25 12.87
C GLN A 188 0.49 0.18 12.50
N ASP A 189 0.01 0.69 11.36
CA ASP A 189 0.28 2.06 10.91
C ASP A 189 -0.30 3.12 11.86
N THR A 190 -1.57 2.98 12.27
CA THR A 190 -2.22 3.96 13.15
C THR A 190 -1.61 4.02 14.54
N SER A 191 -1.10 2.89 15.04
CA SER A 191 -0.35 2.85 16.30
C SER A 191 0.93 3.71 16.27
N ASN A 192 1.49 3.95 15.08
CA ASN A 192 2.63 4.85 14.88
C ASN A 192 2.19 6.32 14.82
N LEU A 193 1.06 6.61 14.17
CA LEU A 193 0.58 7.98 13.94
C LEU A 193 0.35 8.75 15.24
N GLU A 194 -0.28 8.12 16.24
CA GLU A 194 -0.51 8.75 17.55
C GLU A 194 0.82 9.15 18.22
N ARG A 195 1.78 8.22 18.24
CA ARG A 195 3.11 8.44 18.83
C ARG A 195 3.89 9.50 18.07
N LEU A 196 3.77 9.51 16.74
CA LEU A 196 4.37 10.52 15.87
C LEU A 196 3.81 11.91 16.20
N GLN A 197 2.49 12.07 16.33
CA GLN A 197 1.86 13.35 16.68
C GLN A 197 2.32 13.86 18.05
N ILE A 198 2.38 12.99 19.06
CA ILE A 198 2.91 13.33 20.40
C ILE A 198 4.37 13.80 20.29
N GLY A 199 5.19 13.05 19.53
CA GLY A 199 6.60 13.37 19.31
C GLY A 199 6.81 14.71 18.61
N LEU A 200 6.02 15.01 17.57
CA LEU A 200 6.08 16.27 16.83
C LEU A 200 5.74 17.47 17.73
N LYS A 201 4.71 17.35 18.58
CA LYS A 201 4.32 18.40 19.53
C LYS A 201 5.34 18.61 20.64
N ALA A 202 6.00 17.55 21.08
CA ALA A 202 7.04 17.60 22.11
C ALA A 202 8.41 18.04 21.57
N ALA A 203 8.60 18.06 20.26
CA ALA A 203 9.87 18.37 19.64
C ALA A 203 10.31 19.81 19.94
N ARG A 204 11.55 19.99 20.39
CA ARG A 204 12.16 21.33 20.59
C ARG A 204 12.79 21.89 19.32
N LYS A 205 12.98 21.04 18.30
CA LYS A 205 13.53 21.45 17.01
C LYS A 205 12.42 22.13 16.20
N PRO A 206 12.69 23.23 15.47
CA PRO A 206 11.68 23.96 14.71
C PRO A 206 11.06 23.18 13.53
N GLY A 207 11.48 21.94 13.28
CA GLY A 207 10.98 21.08 12.22
C GLY A 207 11.66 19.71 12.21
N ILE A 208 11.25 18.83 11.32
CA ILE A 208 11.77 17.46 11.22
C ILE A 208 13.02 17.37 10.33
N THR A 209 13.80 16.29 10.49
CA THR A 209 14.85 15.93 9.52
C THR A 209 14.28 14.81 8.67
N LEU A 210 14.28 14.99 7.35
CA LEU A 210 13.82 13.98 6.41
C LEU A 210 15.01 13.31 5.73
N GLY A 211 14.91 12.01 5.51
CA GLY A 211 15.77 11.21 4.65
C GLY A 211 15.80 11.80 3.24
N ASN A 212 16.99 11.74 2.62
CA ASN A 212 17.22 12.42 1.34
C ASN A 212 16.27 11.91 0.25
N TYR A 213 16.21 10.58 0.10
CA TYR A 213 15.46 9.92 -0.97
C TYR A 213 14.13 9.32 -0.49
N GLN A 214 14.14 8.50 0.56
CA GLN A 214 12.94 7.75 1.00
C GLN A 214 11.78 8.63 1.47
N GLU A 215 12.07 9.84 1.97
CA GLU A 215 11.05 10.79 2.43
C GLU A 215 10.91 11.99 1.48
N ALA A 216 11.35 11.85 0.23
CA ALA A 216 11.24 12.91 -0.78
C ALA A 216 9.78 13.31 -1.04
N ARG A 217 8.83 12.36 -0.98
CA ARG A 217 7.39 12.63 -1.15
C ARG A 217 6.79 13.40 0.03
N VAL A 218 7.23 13.11 1.27
CA VAL A 218 6.84 13.91 2.45
C VAL A 218 7.29 15.36 2.26
N ARG A 219 8.55 15.56 1.87
CA ARG A 219 9.10 16.89 1.58
C ARG A 219 8.31 17.60 0.47
N HIS A 220 8.00 16.89 -0.60
CA HIS A 220 7.23 17.40 -1.74
C HIS A 220 5.86 17.92 -1.32
N ILE A 221 5.13 17.17 -0.50
CA ILE A 221 3.80 17.58 0.02
C ILE A 221 3.89 18.90 0.78
N HIS A 222 4.84 19.01 1.71
CA HIS A 222 5.02 20.23 2.50
C HIS A 222 5.43 21.43 1.64
N GLN A 223 6.35 21.24 0.68
CA GLN A 223 6.75 22.30 -0.24
C GLN A 223 5.59 22.78 -1.13
N THR A 224 4.75 21.86 -1.61
CA THR A 224 3.55 22.22 -2.36
C THR A 224 2.57 22.96 -1.47
N LEU A 225 2.30 22.47 -0.26
CA LEU A 225 1.40 23.11 0.68
C LEU A 225 1.84 24.54 1.02
N ASP A 226 3.13 24.76 1.28
CA ASP A 226 3.69 26.08 1.60
C ASP A 226 3.45 27.10 0.48
N LYS A 227 3.52 26.69 -0.80
CA LYS A 227 3.19 27.57 -1.94
C LYS A 227 1.75 28.07 -1.88
N TYR A 228 0.82 27.24 -1.43
CA TYR A 228 -0.59 27.63 -1.30
C TYR A 228 -0.86 28.48 -0.05
N LEU A 229 -0.10 28.26 1.03
CA LEU A 229 -0.29 28.98 2.29
C LEU A 229 0.41 30.34 2.33
N VAL A 230 1.60 30.43 1.73
CA VAL A 230 2.47 31.62 1.84
C VAL A 230 2.36 32.54 0.61
N GLY A 231 1.99 32.00 -0.56
CA GLY A 231 1.92 32.73 -1.83
C GLY A 231 3.24 32.79 -2.58
#